data_AF-A0A520P5K7-F1
#
_entry.id   AF-A0A520P5K7-F1
#
_cell.length_a   1.000
_cell.length_b   1.000
_cell.length_c   1.000
_cell.angle_alpha   90.00
_cell.angle_beta   90.00
_cell.angle_gamma   90.00
#
_symmetry.space_group_name_H-M   'P 1'
#
loop_
_entity.id
_entity.type
_entity.pdbx_description
1 polymer ?
#
loop_
_entity_poly.entity_id
_entity_poly.type
_entity_poly.pdbx_seq_one_letter_code
_entity_poly.pdbx_strand_id
1 'polypeptide(L)'
;MWIRKICKNIFFISLLICAGFPAIANDVQKVQRLLTELGFNPGPIDGAFGNKTERALINFYNSNGRVYDGNLDDNEIIDLVNFQKDSSEDCSFVDDATAIRQNEYIDEMLDIYDDTFSNEKYFPNYRDTAYGPFLYWMYENSKEFTKNFKPVDLDQNQKNKLIKLEKIQCSLELTGRGQRAYTLAILELLYSLEGFNKRWIQEGNAILWDEFPYIETGNNVIDAPKLSGLEYYKKYISTSGVMIVGGKNISDKAMLSARAMLKYQLSARPDLHYLFQENKMRISLFRKNTCTLPEFDTFCEDGGFAMSETDATMTVNSDWLCYPGNKEIGGNPLFHEWAHSMQHIIFESTNDLYFYERLPDLIDQAYRRNIASRQMPAGEVWAIAVEGYMMDGGKRFKDSYHSREYIKKKHPEMYQMITRYFPTTPSNYCRF
;
A
#
# COMPACT_ATOMS: atom_id res chain seq x y z
N MET A 1 -23.82 60.14 -31.25
CA MET A 1 -23.31 61.29 -32.02
C MET A 1 -22.00 61.71 -31.36
N TRP A 2 -20.89 61.74 -32.12
CA TRP A 2 -19.50 62.06 -31.74
C TRP A 2 -18.73 61.06 -30.85
N ILE A 3 -17.47 60.63 -31.09
CA ILE A 3 -16.60 60.36 -32.26
C ILE A 3 -15.27 59.78 -31.67
N ARG A 4 -14.77 58.63 -32.21
CA ARG A 4 -13.35 58.20 -32.49
C ARG A 4 -12.27 58.28 -31.36
N LYS A 5 -11.15 57.51 -31.30
CA LYS A 5 -10.46 56.48 -32.10
C LYS A 5 -9.21 56.01 -31.28
N ILE A 6 -8.86 54.71 -31.38
CA ILE A 6 -7.51 54.12 -31.64
C ILE A 6 -6.38 54.17 -30.58
N CYS A 7 -5.99 52.94 -30.17
CA CYS A 7 -4.67 52.32 -29.95
C CYS A 7 -3.44 53.13 -29.48
N LYS A 8 -2.74 52.63 -28.45
CA LYS A 8 -1.37 52.01 -28.54
C LYS A 8 -0.81 51.57 -27.17
N ASN A 9 -0.45 50.28 -27.08
CA ASN A 9 0.78 49.68 -26.53
C ASN A 9 1.37 50.03 -25.12
N ILE A 10 1.54 48.95 -24.35
CA ILE A 10 2.80 48.44 -23.72
C ILE A 10 3.14 48.80 -22.25
N PHE A 11 3.19 47.72 -21.45
CA PHE A 11 4.04 47.37 -20.27
C PHE A 11 3.70 47.79 -18.82
N PHE A 12 3.62 46.73 -18.01
CA PHE A 12 4.12 46.53 -16.62
C PHE A 12 3.25 46.82 -15.39
N ILE A 13 2.80 45.70 -14.80
CA ILE A 13 3.04 45.21 -13.43
C ILE A 13 2.17 45.71 -12.24
N SER A 14 1.62 44.68 -11.57
CA SER A 14 1.21 44.50 -10.17
C SER A 14 0.13 45.38 -9.54
N LEU A 15 -1.00 44.73 -9.21
CA LEU A 15 -1.30 44.40 -7.82
C LEU A 15 -2.38 43.29 -7.80
N LEU A 16 -1.97 42.04 -7.57
CA LEU A 16 -2.89 40.98 -7.17
C LEU A 16 -3.07 41.11 -5.65
N ILE A 17 -4.30 41.39 -5.22
CA ILE A 17 -4.69 41.32 -3.81
C ILE A 17 -4.78 39.83 -3.46
N CYS A 18 -3.82 39.34 -2.67
CA CYS A 18 -3.90 38.05 -1.98
C CYS A 18 -4.96 38.16 -0.87
N ALA A 19 -6.21 37.82 -1.17
CA ALA A 19 -7.13 37.32 -0.16
C ALA A 19 -6.90 35.80 -0.03
N GLY A 20 -5.83 35.43 0.66
CA GLY A 20 -5.61 34.05 1.10
C GLY A 20 -6.62 33.68 2.16
N PHE A 21 -7.21 32.49 2.03
CA PHE A 21 -8.29 31.98 2.85
C PHE A 21 -7.91 31.89 4.35
N PRO A 22 -8.78 32.32 5.28
CA PRO A 22 -8.53 32.24 6.72
C PRO A 22 -8.40 30.80 7.26
N ALA A 23 -8.89 29.79 6.53
CA ALA A 23 -8.72 28.38 6.89
C ALA A 23 -7.25 27.92 6.75
N ILE A 24 -6.59 28.25 5.64
CA ILE A 24 -5.19 27.85 5.36
C ILE A 24 -4.23 28.49 6.38
N ALA A 25 -4.48 29.75 6.76
CA ALA A 25 -3.68 30.42 7.78
C ALA A 25 -3.79 29.74 9.16
N ASN A 26 -4.93 29.14 9.48
CA ASN A 26 -5.15 28.44 10.74
C ASN A 26 -4.39 27.12 10.81
N ASP A 27 -4.35 26.38 9.69
CA ASP A 27 -3.63 25.10 9.58
C ASP A 27 -2.11 25.29 9.63
N VAL A 28 -1.59 26.34 8.97
CA VAL A 28 -0.17 26.70 9.06
C VAL A 28 0.22 27.08 10.49
N GLN A 29 -0.59 27.88 11.19
CA GLN A 29 -0.31 28.22 12.60
C GLN A 29 -0.30 26.98 13.49
N LYS A 30 -1.20 26.03 13.24
CA LYS A 30 -1.25 24.76 13.96
C LYS A 30 0.03 23.94 13.73
N VAL A 31 0.46 23.79 12.48
CA VAL A 31 1.73 23.10 12.16
C VAL A 31 2.94 23.81 12.75
N GLN A 32 3.00 25.14 12.69
CA GLN A 32 4.09 25.91 13.32
C GLN A 32 4.14 25.70 14.85
N ARG A 33 2.99 25.60 15.53
CA ARG A 33 2.93 25.27 16.96
C ARG A 33 3.47 23.86 17.23
N LEU A 34 2.91 22.86 16.53
CA LEU A 34 3.29 21.46 16.71
C LEU A 34 4.78 21.25 16.45
N LEU A 35 5.32 21.78 15.36
CA LEU A 35 6.76 21.71 15.07
C LEU A 35 7.62 22.34 16.16
N THR A 36 7.20 23.48 16.72
CA THR A 36 7.91 24.15 17.82
C THR A 36 7.89 23.29 19.08
N GLU A 37 6.74 22.69 19.41
CA GLU A 37 6.56 21.79 20.55
C GLU A 37 7.41 20.52 20.41
N LEU A 38 7.58 20.02 19.19
CA LEU A 38 8.43 18.89 18.84
C LEU A 38 9.93 19.25 18.72
N GLY A 39 10.32 20.48 19.02
CA GLY A 39 11.72 20.93 19.02
C GLY A 39 12.30 21.29 17.65
N PHE A 40 11.47 21.36 16.59
CA PHE A 40 11.85 21.91 15.30
C PHE A 40 11.64 23.43 15.29
N ASN A 41 12.35 24.16 14.41
CA ASN A 41 12.25 25.63 14.33
C ASN A 41 11.54 26.06 13.04
N PRO A 42 10.20 26.18 13.05
CA PRO A 42 9.43 26.62 11.89
C PRO A 42 9.46 28.15 11.68
N GLY A 43 10.12 28.91 12.56
CA GLY A 43 10.03 30.37 12.60
C GLY A 43 8.89 30.86 13.51
N PRO A 44 8.47 32.13 13.40
CA PRO A 44 7.36 32.66 14.18
C PRO A 44 6.04 31.94 13.83
N ILE A 45 5.16 31.76 14.83
CA ILE A 45 3.81 31.23 14.64
C ILE A 45 2.91 32.36 14.11
N ASP A 46 3.04 32.67 12.83
CA ASP A 46 2.37 33.78 12.15
C ASP A 46 1.34 33.32 11.11
N GLY A 47 1.27 32.02 10.81
CA GLY A 47 0.39 31.45 9.78
C GLY A 47 0.89 31.63 8.36
N ALA A 48 2.13 32.08 8.17
CA ALA A 48 2.76 32.17 6.87
C ALA A 48 3.61 30.93 6.61
N PHE A 49 3.31 30.21 5.52
CA PHE A 49 4.12 29.07 5.10
C PHE A 49 5.39 29.56 4.39
N GLY A 50 6.45 29.78 5.16
CA GLY A 50 7.75 30.23 4.65
C GLY A 50 8.83 29.16 4.70
N ASN A 51 9.99 29.45 4.11
CA ASN A 51 11.15 28.53 4.03
C ASN A 51 11.59 27.91 5.37
N LYS A 52 11.30 28.57 6.50
CA LYS A 52 11.59 28.03 7.83
C LYS A 52 10.60 26.95 8.23
N THR A 53 9.31 27.15 8.00
CA THR A 53 8.25 26.16 8.27
C THR A 53 8.42 24.94 7.38
N GLU A 54 8.67 25.14 6.09
CA GLU A 54 8.99 24.07 5.14
C GLU A 54 10.24 23.28 5.58
N ARG A 55 11.33 23.96 5.95
CA ARG A 55 12.54 23.29 6.43
C ARG A 55 12.31 22.53 7.74
N ALA A 56 11.46 23.04 8.62
CA ALA A 56 11.10 22.37 9.86
C ALA A 56 10.31 21.08 9.58
N LEU A 57 9.37 21.09 8.62
CA LEU A 57 8.71 19.87 8.14
C LEU A 57 9.70 18.90 7.53
N ILE A 58 10.57 19.35 6.61
CA ILE A 58 11.62 18.50 6.03
C ILE A 58 12.46 17.85 7.13
N ASN A 59 12.89 18.61 8.13
CA ASN A 59 13.68 18.09 9.23
C ASN A 59 12.90 17.10 10.11
N PHE A 60 11.62 17.37 10.37
CA PHE A 60 10.72 16.49 11.11
C PHE A 60 10.50 15.16 10.38
N TYR A 61 10.21 15.20 9.08
CA TYR A 61 10.07 13.99 8.28
C TYR A 61 11.40 13.22 8.21
N ASN A 62 12.52 13.92 7.98
CA ASN A 62 13.85 13.30 7.94
C ASN A 62 14.23 12.63 9.27
N SER A 63 13.93 13.25 10.41
CA SER A 63 14.20 12.64 11.73
C SER A 63 13.40 11.37 11.98
N ASN A 64 12.29 11.22 11.26
CA ASN A 64 11.40 10.06 11.31
C ASN A 64 11.62 9.08 10.14
N GLY A 65 12.73 9.22 9.41
CA GLY A 65 13.04 8.34 8.27
C GLY A 65 12.07 8.46 7.09
N ARG A 66 11.29 9.54 7.04
CA ARG A 66 10.32 9.86 5.99
C ARG A 66 10.81 11.08 5.20
N VAL A 67 10.21 11.32 4.04
CA VAL A 67 10.51 12.48 3.20
C VAL A 67 9.26 13.35 3.16
N TYR A 68 9.43 14.64 3.43
CA TYR A 68 8.36 15.61 3.28
C TYR A 68 8.00 15.75 1.80
N ASP A 69 6.72 15.62 1.46
CA ASP A 69 6.24 15.57 0.08
C ASP A 69 6.13 16.96 -0.59
N GLY A 70 6.34 18.02 0.19
CA GLY A 70 6.29 19.42 -0.25
C GLY A 70 4.90 20.07 -0.17
N ASN A 71 3.88 19.35 0.31
CA ASN A 71 2.53 19.87 0.47
C ASN A 71 2.20 20.03 1.95
N LEU A 72 1.31 20.98 2.27
CA LEU A 72 0.78 21.11 3.63
C LEU A 72 -0.72 20.84 3.58
N ASP A 73 -1.10 19.66 4.02
CA ASP A 73 -2.49 19.26 4.18
C ASP A 73 -2.76 18.60 5.55
N ASP A 74 -3.92 17.98 5.70
CA ASP A 74 -4.32 17.34 6.95
C ASP A 74 -3.33 16.24 7.39
N ASN A 75 -2.57 15.64 6.46
CA ASN A 75 -1.62 14.57 6.75
C ASN A 75 -0.44 15.06 7.58
N GLU A 76 0.14 16.22 7.27
CA GLU A 76 1.25 16.79 8.05
C GLU A 76 0.81 17.11 9.48
N ILE A 77 -0.42 17.62 9.63
CA ILE A 77 -1.00 17.91 10.94
C ILE A 77 -1.17 16.61 11.73
N ILE A 78 -1.69 15.56 11.10
CA ILE A 78 -1.87 14.24 11.71
C ILE A 78 -0.50 13.65 12.11
N ASP A 79 0.48 13.67 11.21
CA ASP A 79 1.82 13.14 11.45
C ASP A 79 2.51 13.84 12.63
N LEU A 80 2.41 15.17 12.71
CA LEU A 80 2.96 15.96 13.81
C LEU A 80 2.24 15.70 15.14
N VAL A 81 0.91 15.61 15.13
CA VAL A 81 0.13 15.27 16.32
C VAL A 81 0.45 13.85 16.81
N ASN A 82 0.61 12.90 15.89
CA ASN A 82 0.94 11.52 16.23
C ASN A 82 2.34 11.42 16.82
N PHE A 83 3.33 12.08 16.22
CA PHE A 83 4.68 12.11 16.77
C PHE A 83 4.72 12.80 18.15
N GLN A 84 3.91 13.84 18.36
CA GLN A 84 3.77 14.46 19.67
C GLN A 84 3.22 13.45 20.69
N LYS A 85 2.20 12.68 20.33
CA LYS A 85 1.66 11.61 21.19
C LYS A 85 2.71 10.52 21.46
N ASP A 86 3.39 10.02 20.43
CA ASP A 86 4.48 9.03 20.54
C ASP A 86 5.64 9.52 21.43
N SER A 87 5.87 10.84 21.48
CA SER A 87 6.91 11.47 22.32
C SER A 87 6.45 11.82 23.73
N SER A 88 5.14 11.75 24.02
CA SER A 88 4.54 12.27 25.26
C SER A 88 3.81 11.23 26.12
N GLU A 89 3.55 10.02 25.63
CA GLU A 89 3.00 8.93 26.43
C GLU A 89 4.03 7.81 26.64
N ASP A 90 4.24 7.48 27.92
CA ASP A 90 4.92 6.29 28.42
C ASP A 90 4.05 5.07 28.06
N CYS A 91 4.03 4.70 26.77
CA CYS A 91 3.28 3.53 26.32
C CYS A 91 4.10 2.27 26.61
N SER A 92 4.05 1.83 27.87
CA SER A 92 4.73 0.64 28.38
C SER A 92 3.73 -0.37 28.96
N PHE A 93 2.88 -0.98 28.15
CA PHE A 93 1.99 -2.04 28.65
C PHE A 93 2.75 -3.35 28.87
N VAL A 94 3.89 -3.55 28.20
CA VAL A 94 4.71 -4.75 28.38
C VAL A 94 5.24 -4.84 29.80
N ASP A 95 5.52 -3.73 30.48
CA ASP A 95 6.03 -3.75 31.85
C ASP A 95 5.01 -4.36 32.82
N ASP A 96 3.74 -4.01 32.66
CA ASP A 96 2.61 -4.50 33.47
C ASP A 96 2.04 -5.86 32.99
N ALA A 97 2.42 -6.31 31.79
CA ALA A 97 1.94 -7.57 31.22
C ALA A 97 2.36 -8.80 32.05
N THR A 98 1.43 -9.76 32.17
CA THR A 98 1.65 -11.05 32.83
C THR A 98 2.65 -11.88 32.04
N ALA A 99 3.71 -12.33 32.70
CA ALA A 99 4.75 -13.10 32.05
C ALA A 99 4.38 -14.60 31.99
N ILE A 100 4.35 -15.16 30.78
CA ILE A 100 4.00 -16.57 30.50
C ILE A 100 5.12 -17.28 29.73
N ARG A 101 5.14 -18.61 29.75
CA ARG A 101 6.18 -19.40 29.04
C ARG A 101 6.14 -19.13 27.53
N GLN A 102 7.29 -19.18 26.87
CA GLN A 102 7.36 -18.90 25.43
C GLN A 102 6.46 -19.82 24.60
N ASN A 103 6.41 -21.12 24.92
CA ASN A 103 5.56 -22.06 24.22
C ASN A 103 4.06 -21.76 24.42
N GLU A 104 3.67 -21.35 25.62
CA GLU A 104 2.29 -20.95 25.93
C GLU A 104 1.91 -19.67 25.18
N TYR A 105 2.83 -18.70 25.09
CA TYR A 105 2.64 -17.50 24.26
C TYR A 105 2.50 -17.85 22.77
N ILE A 106 3.31 -18.78 22.27
CA ILE A 106 3.23 -19.26 20.88
C ILE A 106 1.89 -19.94 20.62
N ASP A 107 1.47 -20.87 21.47
CA ASP A 107 0.25 -21.66 21.29
C ASP A 107 -0.98 -20.73 21.25
N GLU A 108 -1.11 -19.80 22.21
CA GLU A 108 -2.22 -18.83 22.23
C GLU A 108 -2.22 -17.91 21.01
N MET A 109 -1.05 -17.44 20.56
CA MET A 109 -0.95 -16.62 19.36
C MET A 109 -1.28 -17.38 18.08
N LEU A 110 -0.94 -18.68 18.01
CA LEU A 110 -1.31 -19.53 16.89
C LEU A 110 -2.81 -19.80 16.87
N ASP A 111 -3.43 -20.02 18.03
CA ASP A 111 -4.89 -20.16 18.12
C ASP A 111 -5.59 -18.87 17.65
N ILE A 112 -5.13 -17.69 18.07
CA ILE A 112 -5.64 -16.39 17.60
C ILE A 112 -5.47 -16.25 16.08
N TYR A 113 -4.33 -16.66 15.55
CA TYR A 113 -4.04 -16.61 14.11
C TYR A 113 -5.01 -17.54 13.35
N ASP A 114 -5.12 -18.79 13.76
CA ASP A 114 -5.97 -19.79 13.10
C ASP A 114 -7.45 -19.38 13.13
N ASP A 115 -7.95 -18.86 14.25
CA ASP A 115 -9.31 -18.32 14.37
C ASP A 115 -9.53 -17.10 13.45
N THR A 116 -8.52 -16.24 13.31
CA THR A 116 -8.58 -15.05 12.45
C THR A 116 -8.67 -15.44 10.98
N PHE A 117 -7.78 -16.31 10.51
CA PHE A 117 -7.68 -16.67 9.08
C PHE A 117 -8.67 -17.77 8.66
N SER A 118 -9.31 -18.45 9.60
CA SER A 118 -10.44 -19.35 9.34
C SER A 118 -11.80 -18.64 9.39
N ASN A 119 -11.84 -17.33 9.66
CA ASN A 119 -13.08 -16.58 9.77
C ASN A 119 -13.81 -16.46 8.42
N GLU A 120 -14.98 -17.08 8.33
CA GLU A 120 -15.77 -17.16 7.10
C GLU A 120 -16.92 -16.14 7.03
N LYS A 121 -16.97 -15.14 7.91
CA LYS A 121 -18.10 -14.19 8.07
C LYS A 121 -18.62 -13.61 6.76
N TYR A 122 -17.72 -13.17 5.88
CA TYR A 122 -18.10 -12.51 4.62
C TYR A 122 -18.22 -13.47 3.44
N PHE A 123 -17.75 -14.72 3.58
CA PHE A 123 -17.55 -15.63 2.46
C PHE A 123 -17.84 -17.11 2.77
N PRO A 124 -18.93 -17.44 3.49
CA PRO A 124 -19.13 -18.79 4.06
C PRO A 124 -19.37 -19.89 3.02
N ASN A 125 -19.67 -19.53 1.78
CA ASN A 125 -20.07 -20.48 0.73
C ASN A 125 -18.92 -20.91 -0.19
N TYR A 126 -17.72 -20.40 0.02
CA TYR A 126 -16.58 -20.57 -0.87
C TYR A 126 -15.38 -21.10 -0.09
N ARG A 127 -15.02 -22.35 -0.37
CA ARG A 127 -13.93 -23.05 0.34
C ARG A 127 -12.56 -22.83 -0.28
N ASP A 128 -12.53 -22.19 -1.45
CA ASP A 128 -11.36 -21.95 -2.29
C ASP A 128 -10.77 -20.54 -2.11
N THR A 129 -11.41 -19.68 -1.30
CA THR A 129 -10.97 -18.30 -1.10
C THR A 129 -11.28 -17.85 0.32
N ALA A 130 -10.24 -17.56 1.10
CA ALA A 130 -10.36 -16.83 2.35
C ALA A 130 -10.63 -15.35 2.05
N TYR A 131 -11.58 -14.73 2.75
CA TYR A 131 -12.01 -13.38 2.41
C TYR A 131 -12.58 -12.62 3.62
N GLY A 132 -11.87 -11.56 3.99
CA GLY A 132 -12.23 -10.67 5.08
C GLY A 132 -11.14 -9.64 5.32
N PRO A 133 -11.36 -8.67 6.21
CA PRO A 133 -10.35 -7.69 6.58
C PRO A 133 -9.32 -8.31 7.55
N PHE A 134 -8.55 -9.30 7.10
CA PHE A 134 -7.72 -10.13 7.99
C PHE A 134 -6.67 -9.33 8.77
N LEU A 135 -5.99 -8.36 8.15
CA LEU A 135 -5.09 -7.46 8.89
C LEU A 135 -5.78 -6.71 10.04
N TYR A 136 -7.00 -6.22 9.83
CA TYR A 136 -7.78 -5.57 10.89
C TYR A 136 -8.21 -6.58 11.96
N TRP A 137 -8.68 -7.77 11.58
CA TRP A 137 -9.06 -8.81 12.52
C TRP A 137 -7.88 -9.33 13.34
N MET A 138 -6.71 -9.51 12.72
CA MET A 138 -5.50 -9.92 13.41
C MET A 138 -5.16 -8.94 14.54
N TYR A 139 -5.27 -7.64 14.27
CA TYR A 139 -5.14 -6.63 15.31
C TYR A 139 -6.23 -6.74 16.38
N GLU A 140 -7.50 -6.72 16.00
CA GLU A 140 -8.61 -6.75 16.97
C GLU A 140 -8.61 -7.98 17.86
N ASN A 141 -8.27 -9.15 17.31
CA ASN A 141 -8.30 -10.43 18.03
C ASN A 141 -7.07 -10.62 18.93
N SER A 142 -5.93 -9.99 18.62
CA SER A 142 -4.68 -10.18 19.39
C SER A 142 -4.35 -9.03 20.33
N LYS A 143 -4.88 -7.81 20.13
CA LYS A 143 -4.45 -6.61 20.88
C LYS A 143 -4.54 -6.74 22.39
N GLU A 144 -5.58 -7.40 22.90
CA GLU A 144 -5.75 -7.61 24.35
C GLU A 144 -4.76 -8.66 24.87
N PHE A 145 -4.47 -9.69 24.07
CA PHE A 145 -3.49 -10.69 24.45
C PHE A 145 -2.07 -10.10 24.52
N THR A 146 -1.65 -9.37 23.49
CA THR A 146 -0.32 -8.74 23.44
C THR A 146 -0.14 -7.66 24.51
N LYS A 147 -1.22 -7.03 24.98
CA LYS A 147 -1.19 -6.09 26.12
C LYS A 147 -1.04 -6.77 27.46
N ASN A 148 -1.76 -7.87 27.65
CA ASN A 148 -1.89 -8.49 28.96
C ASN A 148 -0.84 -9.59 29.19
N PHE A 149 -0.20 -10.09 28.14
CA PHE A 149 0.75 -11.20 28.22
C PHE A 149 2.06 -10.94 27.49
N LYS A 150 3.16 -11.40 28.09
CA LYS A 150 4.49 -11.38 27.47
C LYS A 150 5.22 -12.71 27.67
N PRO A 151 6.05 -13.15 26.70
CA PRO A 151 6.89 -14.32 26.88
C PRO A 151 8.01 -14.06 27.92
N VAL A 152 8.26 -15.02 28.81
CA VAL A 152 9.40 -15.02 29.76
C VAL A 152 10.70 -15.48 29.10
N ASP A 153 11.81 -15.32 29.83
CA ASP A 153 13.13 -15.86 29.48
C ASP A 153 13.67 -15.37 28.13
N LEU A 154 13.34 -14.12 27.77
CA LEU A 154 13.77 -13.52 26.53
C LEU A 154 15.25 -13.11 26.55
N ASP A 155 15.97 -13.46 25.48
CA ASP A 155 17.27 -12.88 25.18
C ASP A 155 17.15 -11.41 24.73
N GLN A 156 18.28 -10.72 24.55
CA GLN A 156 18.25 -9.30 24.19
C GLN A 156 17.63 -9.03 22.80
N ASN A 157 17.80 -9.93 21.83
CA ASN A 157 17.20 -9.80 20.51
C ASN A 157 15.67 -9.93 20.60
N GLN A 158 15.19 -10.95 21.32
CA GLN A 158 13.77 -11.18 21.54
C GLN A 158 13.11 -10.02 22.31
N LYS A 159 13.79 -9.47 23.34
CA LYS A 159 13.33 -8.26 24.04
C LYS A 159 13.16 -7.07 23.11
N ASN A 160 14.13 -6.84 22.21
CA ASN A 160 14.05 -5.74 21.26
C ASN A 160 12.85 -5.90 20.29
N LYS A 161 12.53 -7.14 19.91
CA LYS A 161 11.36 -7.45 19.07
C LYS A 161 10.04 -7.25 19.81
N LEU A 162 9.96 -7.64 21.08
CA LEU A 162 8.79 -7.36 21.93
C LEU A 162 8.57 -5.85 22.09
N ILE A 163 9.63 -5.08 22.36
CA ILE A 163 9.57 -3.60 22.43
C ILE A 163 9.13 -3.01 21.08
N LYS A 164 9.58 -3.58 19.95
CA LYS A 164 9.14 -3.15 18.62
C LYS A 164 7.64 -3.39 18.42
N LEU A 165 7.13 -4.56 18.78
CA LEU A 165 5.70 -4.90 18.74
C LEU A 165 4.88 -3.91 19.58
N GLU A 166 5.30 -3.65 20.82
CA GLU A 166 4.66 -2.70 21.71
C GLU A 166 4.55 -1.31 21.09
N LYS A 167 5.65 -0.75 20.61
CA LYS A 167 5.66 0.58 19.97
C LYS A 167 4.73 0.65 18.77
N ILE A 168 4.70 -0.40 17.94
CA ILE A 168 3.80 -0.45 16.79
C ILE A 168 2.35 -0.53 17.25
N GLN A 169 2.03 -1.35 18.25
CA GLN A 169 0.69 -1.45 18.79
C GLN A 169 0.20 -0.12 19.39
N CYS A 170 1.06 0.57 20.16
CA CYS A 170 0.77 1.88 20.71
C CYS A 170 0.44 2.90 19.59
N SER A 171 1.30 2.99 18.57
CA SER A 171 1.04 3.83 17.41
C SER A 171 -0.27 3.45 16.71
N LEU A 172 -0.58 2.16 16.60
CA LEU A 172 -1.81 1.70 15.98
C LEU A 172 -3.04 2.09 16.81
N GLU A 173 -3.02 1.92 18.14
CA GLU A 173 -4.11 2.34 19.04
C GLU A 173 -4.37 3.85 18.97
N LEU A 174 -3.30 4.66 18.83
CA LEU A 174 -3.41 6.11 18.77
C LEU A 174 -3.90 6.63 17.41
N THR A 175 -3.51 5.96 16.32
CA THR A 175 -3.70 6.46 14.96
C THR A 175 -4.78 5.71 14.16
N GLY A 176 -5.12 4.49 14.59
CA GLY A 176 -5.95 3.56 13.83
C GLY A 176 -5.26 2.96 12.59
N ARG A 177 -3.94 3.10 12.44
CA ARG A 177 -3.17 2.66 11.26
C ARG A 177 -1.95 1.80 11.65
N GLY A 178 -1.46 0.98 10.72
CA GLY A 178 -0.29 0.13 10.93
C GLY A 178 -0.61 -1.35 11.20
N GLN A 179 -1.80 -1.81 10.82
CA GLN A 179 -2.26 -3.20 11.00
C GLN A 179 -1.27 -4.21 10.43
N ARG A 180 -0.75 -3.97 9.22
CA ARG A 180 0.29 -4.84 8.62
C ARG A 180 1.58 -4.85 9.43
N ALA A 181 2.07 -3.68 9.81
CA ALA A 181 3.31 -3.57 10.60
C ALA A 181 3.17 -4.31 11.94
N TYR A 182 1.99 -4.23 12.56
CA TYR A 182 1.66 -4.95 13.78
C TYR A 182 1.67 -6.47 13.57
N THR A 183 1.01 -6.98 12.53
CA THR A 183 1.06 -8.41 12.15
C THR A 183 2.49 -8.89 11.90
N LEU A 184 3.30 -8.12 11.16
CA LEU A 184 4.70 -8.48 10.90
C LEU A 184 5.55 -8.47 12.19
N ALA A 185 5.30 -7.54 13.11
CA ALA A 185 6.01 -7.48 14.39
C ALA A 185 5.68 -8.68 15.31
N ILE A 186 4.42 -9.12 15.30
CA ILE A 186 4.01 -10.38 15.95
C ILE A 186 4.82 -11.55 15.38
N LEU A 187 4.81 -11.72 14.05
CA LEU A 187 5.51 -12.83 13.40
C LEU A 187 7.02 -12.78 13.67
N GLU A 188 7.62 -11.59 13.62
CA GLU A 188 9.04 -11.40 13.92
C GLU A 188 9.41 -11.84 15.34
N LEU A 189 8.54 -11.54 16.33
CA LEU A 189 8.68 -12.01 17.70
C LEU A 189 8.50 -13.54 17.78
N LEU A 190 7.38 -14.08 17.29
CA LEU A 190 7.07 -15.51 17.35
C LEU A 190 8.19 -16.37 16.77
N TYR A 191 8.73 -16.00 15.61
CA TYR A 191 9.81 -16.75 14.97
C TYR A 191 11.16 -16.67 15.70
N SER A 192 11.31 -15.71 16.62
CA SER A 192 12.48 -15.62 17.48
C SER A 192 12.38 -16.51 18.71
N LEU A 193 11.17 -16.91 19.13
CA LEU A 193 10.94 -17.69 20.34
C LEU A 193 11.33 -19.17 20.19
N GLU A 194 11.73 -19.78 21.30
CA GLU A 194 12.06 -21.21 21.35
C GLU A 194 10.79 -22.06 21.19
N GLY A 195 10.86 -23.10 20.36
CA GLY A 195 9.74 -24.01 20.09
C GLY A 195 8.87 -23.62 18.89
N PHE A 196 9.00 -22.40 18.35
CA PHE A 196 8.26 -22.04 17.15
C PHE A 196 8.74 -22.83 15.93
N ASN A 197 7.81 -23.45 15.20
CA ASN A 197 8.12 -24.19 13.98
C ASN A 197 8.42 -23.25 12.81
N LYS A 198 9.71 -23.00 12.55
CA LYS A 198 10.15 -22.08 11.49
C LYS A 198 9.86 -22.56 10.06
N ARG A 199 9.36 -23.79 9.87
CA ARG A 199 8.97 -24.29 8.53
C ARG A 199 7.75 -23.56 7.96
N TRP A 200 7.01 -22.82 8.79
CA TRP A 200 5.85 -22.03 8.38
C TRP A 200 6.20 -20.68 7.75
N ILE A 201 7.46 -20.25 7.84
CA ILE A 201 7.91 -19.00 7.21
C ILE A 201 8.13 -19.27 5.73
N GLN A 202 7.33 -18.61 4.89
CA GLN A 202 7.54 -18.62 3.45
C GLN A 202 8.76 -17.77 3.09
N GLU A 203 9.52 -18.19 2.07
CA GLU A 203 10.71 -17.49 1.59
C GLU A 203 10.45 -16.02 1.22
N GLY A 204 9.25 -15.72 0.73
CA GLY A 204 8.83 -14.37 0.37
C GLY A 204 8.43 -13.46 1.54
N ASN A 205 8.46 -13.95 2.79
CA ASN A 205 7.97 -13.19 3.93
C ASN A 205 8.83 -11.94 4.19
N ALA A 206 8.17 -10.78 4.33
CA ALA A 206 8.78 -9.46 4.44
C ALA A 206 9.82 -9.33 5.57
N ILE A 207 9.66 -10.05 6.68
CA ILE A 207 10.59 -9.96 7.81
C ILE A 207 11.97 -10.58 7.52
N LEU A 208 12.10 -11.36 6.44
CA LEU A 208 13.35 -11.99 6.02
C LEU A 208 14.20 -11.06 5.14
N TRP A 209 13.65 -9.93 4.71
CA TRP A 209 14.23 -9.07 3.68
C TRP A 209 14.34 -7.64 4.18
N ASP A 210 15.45 -6.98 3.84
CA ASP A 210 15.62 -5.56 4.09
C ASP A 210 14.61 -4.74 3.27
N GLU A 211 14.09 -3.67 3.88
CA GLU A 211 13.13 -2.78 3.23
C GLU A 211 13.83 -1.78 2.30
N PHE A 212 13.34 -1.66 1.06
CA PHE A 212 13.73 -0.58 0.18
C PHE A 212 13.23 0.78 0.72
N PRO A 213 14.06 1.84 0.68
CA PRO A 213 13.57 3.18 0.94
C PRO A 213 12.64 3.62 -0.20
N TYR A 214 11.61 4.39 0.15
CA TYR A 214 10.81 5.08 -0.86
C TYR A 214 11.55 6.31 -1.37
N ILE A 215 11.82 6.37 -2.67
CA ILE A 215 12.49 7.48 -3.34
C ILE A 215 11.58 7.94 -4.47
N GLU A 216 11.10 9.19 -4.46
CA GLU A 216 10.32 9.73 -5.57
C GLU A 216 11.23 9.91 -6.80
N THR A 217 10.96 9.17 -7.88
CA THR A 217 11.86 9.13 -9.04
C THR A 217 11.38 9.98 -10.22
N GLY A 218 10.15 10.52 -10.17
CA GLY A 218 9.54 11.13 -11.35
C GLY A 218 9.46 10.14 -12.50
N ASN A 219 9.80 10.54 -13.73
CA ASN A 219 9.77 9.67 -14.91
C ASN A 219 11.12 9.01 -15.23
N ASN A 220 11.99 8.82 -14.23
CA ASN A 220 13.35 8.31 -14.44
C ASN A 220 13.54 6.95 -13.75
N VAL A 221 14.11 5.99 -14.47
CA VAL A 221 14.63 4.75 -13.86
C VAL A 221 15.99 5.08 -13.27
N ILE A 222 16.19 4.76 -12.00
CA ILE A 222 17.45 4.99 -11.27
C ILE A 222 18.06 3.66 -10.84
N ASP A 223 19.31 3.69 -10.38
CA ASP A 223 19.95 2.55 -9.74
C ASP A 223 19.21 2.17 -8.45
N ALA A 224 18.96 0.87 -8.27
CA ALA A 224 18.32 0.39 -7.06
C ALA A 224 19.24 0.56 -5.82
N PRO A 225 18.68 0.96 -4.65
CA PRO A 225 19.40 0.90 -3.39
C PRO A 225 20.03 -0.48 -3.15
N LYS A 226 21.26 -0.51 -2.67
CA LYS A 226 21.97 -1.78 -2.40
C LYS A 226 21.58 -2.28 -1.02
N LEU A 227 20.86 -3.39 -1.00
CA LEU A 227 20.43 -4.09 0.22
C LEU A 227 20.96 -5.53 0.21
N SER A 228 21.24 -6.05 1.39
CA SER A 228 21.83 -7.38 1.55
C SER A 228 20.84 -8.45 1.09
N GLY A 229 21.28 -9.38 0.22
CA GLY A 229 20.44 -10.45 -0.32
C GLY A 229 19.49 -10.01 -1.46
N LEU A 230 19.41 -8.70 -1.73
CA LEU A 230 18.56 -8.11 -2.77
C LEU A 230 19.38 -7.44 -3.87
N GLU A 231 20.68 -7.76 -3.97
CA GLU A 231 21.59 -7.18 -4.97
C GLU A 231 21.22 -7.55 -6.41
N TYR A 232 20.35 -8.54 -6.60
CA TYR A 232 19.76 -8.86 -7.90
C TYR A 232 19.11 -7.62 -8.56
N TYR A 233 18.40 -6.81 -7.77
CA TYR A 233 17.72 -5.63 -8.25
C TYR A 233 18.75 -4.55 -8.62
N LYS A 234 18.70 -4.10 -9.87
CA LYS A 234 19.59 -3.06 -10.41
C LYS A 234 18.84 -1.80 -10.79
N LYS A 235 17.52 -1.89 -10.99
CA LYS A 235 16.68 -0.81 -11.46
C LYS A 235 15.60 -0.53 -10.43
N TYR A 236 15.34 0.75 -10.23
CA TYR A 236 14.32 1.23 -9.31
C TYR A 236 13.55 2.38 -9.96
N ILE A 237 12.24 2.38 -9.77
CA ILE A 237 11.35 3.49 -10.08
C ILE A 237 10.19 3.49 -9.10
N SER A 238 9.54 4.62 -8.87
CA SER A 238 8.41 4.71 -7.95
C SER A 238 7.29 5.57 -8.50
N THR A 239 6.08 5.37 -8.00
CA THR A 239 4.95 6.28 -8.20
C THR A 239 3.93 6.06 -7.10
N SER A 240 3.21 7.11 -6.71
CA SER A 240 1.98 6.95 -5.92
C SER A 240 2.18 6.17 -4.62
N GLY A 241 3.31 6.35 -3.94
CA GLY A 241 3.65 5.61 -2.70
C GLY A 241 4.13 4.16 -2.90
N VAL A 242 4.24 3.67 -4.15
CA VAL A 242 4.64 2.29 -4.48
C VAL A 242 6.01 2.25 -5.12
N MET A 243 6.82 1.27 -4.71
CA MET A 243 8.15 0.99 -5.26
C MET A 243 8.06 -0.05 -6.37
N ILE A 244 8.86 0.10 -7.42
CA ILE A 244 8.98 -0.88 -8.50
C ILE A 244 10.47 -1.17 -8.71
N VAL A 245 10.86 -2.43 -8.54
CA VAL A 245 12.23 -2.89 -8.68
C VAL A 245 12.37 -3.90 -9.82
N GLY A 246 13.55 -3.95 -10.43
CA GLY A 246 13.83 -4.88 -11.53
C GLY A 246 15.30 -5.27 -11.60
N GLY A 247 15.56 -6.50 -12.03
CA GLY A 247 16.90 -6.99 -12.31
C GLY A 247 17.53 -6.32 -13.55
N LYS A 248 18.83 -6.57 -13.77
CA LYS A 248 19.58 -6.01 -14.92
C LYS A 248 18.92 -6.28 -16.28
N ASN A 249 18.24 -7.42 -16.42
CA ASN A 249 17.63 -7.87 -17.68
C ASN A 249 16.23 -7.28 -17.93
N ILE A 250 15.66 -6.53 -16.98
CA ILE A 250 14.40 -5.81 -17.18
C ILE A 250 14.70 -4.54 -17.99
N SER A 251 13.96 -4.27 -19.06
CA SER A 251 14.21 -3.05 -19.87
C SER A 251 13.68 -1.79 -19.17
N ASP A 252 14.32 -0.63 -19.38
CA ASP A 252 13.82 0.64 -18.80
C ASP A 252 12.41 0.97 -19.32
N LYS A 253 12.11 0.55 -20.55
CA LYS A 253 10.78 0.69 -21.14
C LYS A 253 9.73 -0.12 -20.38
N ALA A 254 10.07 -1.32 -19.91
CA ALA A 254 9.18 -2.11 -19.06
C ALA A 254 8.97 -1.43 -17.70
N MET A 255 10.04 -0.95 -17.05
CA MET A 255 9.96 -0.21 -15.78
C MET A 255 9.05 1.03 -15.90
N LEU A 256 9.27 1.84 -16.94
CA LEU A 256 8.48 3.06 -17.21
C LEU A 256 7.02 2.74 -17.53
N SER A 257 6.76 1.65 -18.26
CA SER A 257 5.40 1.23 -18.58
C SER A 257 4.67 0.72 -17.35
N ALA A 258 5.31 -0.13 -16.54
CA ALA A 258 4.74 -0.60 -15.26
C ALA A 258 4.38 0.59 -14.36
N ARG A 259 5.28 1.57 -14.24
CA ARG A 259 5.00 2.81 -13.52
C ARG A 259 3.79 3.56 -14.08
N ALA A 260 3.73 3.75 -15.40
CA ALA A 260 2.63 4.49 -16.02
C ALA A 260 1.29 3.79 -15.81
N MET A 261 1.25 2.46 -15.93
CA MET A 261 0.07 1.64 -15.63
C MET A 261 -0.39 1.81 -14.18
N LEU A 262 0.54 1.67 -13.24
CA LEU A 262 0.24 1.79 -11.81
C LEU A 262 -0.22 3.20 -11.43
N LYS A 263 0.49 4.24 -11.91
CA LYS A 263 0.11 5.64 -11.69
C LYS A 263 -1.30 5.93 -12.19
N TYR A 264 -1.65 5.38 -13.35
CA TYR A 264 -3.01 5.49 -13.88
C TYR A 264 -4.01 4.76 -12.99
N GLN A 265 -3.78 3.48 -12.68
CA GLN A 265 -4.68 2.66 -11.83
C GLN A 265 -4.95 3.34 -10.48
N LEU A 266 -3.94 3.98 -9.89
CA LEU A 266 -4.03 4.67 -8.60
C LEU A 266 -4.49 6.13 -8.67
N SER A 267 -4.77 6.66 -9.85
CA SER A 267 -5.09 8.09 -10.03
C SER A 267 -6.44 8.51 -9.46
N ALA A 268 -7.36 7.57 -9.24
CA ALA A 268 -8.67 7.85 -8.65
C ALA A 268 -8.64 7.98 -7.13
N ARG A 269 -7.59 7.47 -6.47
CA ARG A 269 -7.45 7.41 -5.01
C ARG A 269 -6.09 7.92 -4.53
N PRO A 270 -5.75 9.20 -4.78
CA PRO A 270 -4.53 9.81 -4.22
C PRO A 270 -4.50 9.78 -2.69
N ASP A 271 -5.68 9.79 -2.05
CA ASP A 271 -5.86 9.65 -0.61
C ASP A 271 -5.34 8.32 -0.04
N LEU A 272 -5.08 7.31 -0.87
CA LEU A 272 -4.50 6.03 -0.44
C LEU A 272 -2.98 5.95 -0.60
N HIS A 273 -2.33 6.94 -1.24
CA HIS A 273 -0.92 6.82 -1.64
C HIS A 273 0.02 6.66 -0.44
N TYR A 274 -0.26 7.37 0.65
CA TYR A 274 0.53 7.25 1.87
C TYR A 274 0.41 5.85 2.51
N LEU A 275 -0.74 5.18 2.38
CA LEU A 275 -0.93 3.83 2.93
C LEU A 275 -0.10 2.80 2.17
N PHE A 276 0.08 2.96 0.86
CA PHE A 276 0.96 2.07 0.10
C PHE A 276 2.42 2.19 0.59
N GLN A 277 2.86 3.41 0.89
CA GLN A 277 4.20 3.66 1.42
C GLN A 277 4.34 3.16 2.87
N GLU A 278 3.34 3.41 3.72
CA GLU A 278 3.29 2.93 5.11
C GLU A 278 3.39 1.40 5.16
N ASN A 279 2.64 0.72 4.28
CA ASN A 279 2.64 -0.74 4.15
C ASN A 279 3.80 -1.31 3.33
N LYS A 280 4.76 -0.47 2.91
CA LYS A 280 5.97 -0.88 2.16
C LYS A 280 5.66 -1.63 0.87
N MET A 281 4.58 -1.27 0.19
CA MET A 281 4.16 -2.00 -1.01
C MET A 281 5.18 -1.83 -2.14
N ARG A 282 5.61 -2.97 -2.70
CA ARG A 282 6.63 -3.08 -3.73
C ARG A 282 6.17 -4.03 -4.83
N ILE A 283 6.55 -3.71 -6.06
CA ILE A 283 6.39 -4.56 -7.23
C ILE A 283 7.78 -5.00 -7.71
N SER A 284 7.99 -6.30 -7.85
CA SER A 284 9.22 -6.88 -8.37
C SER A 284 8.98 -7.40 -9.78
N LEU A 285 9.56 -6.70 -10.76
CA LEU A 285 9.49 -7.10 -12.16
C LEU A 285 10.49 -8.22 -12.44
N PHE A 286 10.00 -9.31 -13.02
CA PHE A 286 10.82 -10.45 -13.42
C PHE A 286 10.63 -10.82 -14.90
N ARG A 287 11.39 -11.81 -15.37
CA ARG A 287 11.22 -12.46 -16.67
C ARG A 287 11.25 -13.96 -16.45
N LYS A 288 10.69 -14.74 -17.39
CA LYS A 288 10.50 -16.19 -17.28
C LYS A 288 9.51 -16.58 -16.19
N ASN A 289 9.93 -16.58 -14.92
CA ASN A 289 9.12 -16.92 -13.75
C ASN A 289 9.71 -16.32 -12.46
N THR A 290 8.94 -16.40 -11.37
CA THR A 290 9.27 -15.80 -10.06
C THR A 290 10.50 -16.39 -9.39
N CYS A 291 10.90 -17.62 -9.71
CA CYS A 291 12.17 -18.23 -9.25
C CYS A 291 13.44 -17.51 -9.72
N THR A 292 13.31 -16.46 -10.52
CA THR A 292 14.41 -15.56 -10.84
C THR A 292 14.60 -14.44 -9.82
N LEU A 293 13.66 -14.27 -8.89
CA LEU A 293 13.70 -13.29 -7.81
C LEU A 293 14.33 -13.93 -6.57
N PRO A 294 15.18 -13.19 -5.82
CA PRO A 294 15.82 -13.73 -4.62
C PRO A 294 14.82 -14.12 -3.54
N GLU A 295 13.64 -13.48 -3.49
CA GLU A 295 12.62 -13.77 -2.49
C GLU A 295 11.81 -15.05 -2.75
N PHE A 296 11.90 -15.64 -3.94
CA PHE A 296 11.01 -16.73 -4.37
C PHE A 296 11.73 -17.84 -5.13
N ASP A 297 12.95 -18.21 -4.71
CA ASP A 297 13.80 -19.13 -5.48
C ASP A 297 13.33 -20.60 -5.49
N THR A 298 12.33 -20.97 -4.66
CA THR A 298 11.68 -22.28 -4.69
C THR A 298 10.23 -22.27 -5.18
N PHE A 299 9.59 -21.09 -5.25
CA PHE A 299 8.23 -20.92 -5.78
C PHE A 299 8.21 -20.28 -7.17
N CYS A 300 7.94 -21.09 -8.21
CA CYS A 300 7.97 -20.64 -9.60
C CYS A 300 6.56 -20.48 -10.18
N GLU A 301 6.16 -19.23 -10.41
CA GLU A 301 4.93 -18.86 -11.11
C GLU A 301 5.29 -17.98 -12.32
N ASP A 302 4.57 -18.15 -13.43
CA ASP A 302 4.91 -17.56 -14.72
C ASP A 302 4.41 -16.10 -14.88
N GLY A 303 3.24 -15.73 -14.36
CA GLY A 303 2.63 -14.41 -14.55
C GLY A 303 2.99 -13.36 -13.50
N GLY A 304 3.20 -13.80 -12.27
CA GLY A 304 3.28 -13.04 -11.05
C GLY A 304 2.13 -13.38 -10.10
N PHE A 305 2.21 -12.87 -8.88
CA PHE A 305 1.18 -12.99 -7.87
C PHE A 305 1.14 -11.73 -6.99
N ALA A 306 -0.03 -11.49 -6.43
CA ALA A 306 -0.32 -10.41 -5.51
C ALA A 306 0.51 -10.49 -4.22
N MET A 307 0.69 -9.32 -3.59
CA MET A 307 1.23 -9.24 -2.25
C MET A 307 0.14 -9.59 -1.24
N SER A 308 0.35 -10.65 -0.45
CA SER A 308 -0.44 -10.95 0.75
C SER A 308 0.10 -10.18 1.97
N GLU A 309 -0.58 -10.31 3.10
CA GLU A 309 -0.32 -9.64 4.38
C GLU A 309 1.16 -9.72 4.77
N THR A 310 1.79 -10.88 4.52
CA THR A 310 3.16 -11.15 4.96
C THR A 310 4.22 -10.99 3.87
N ASP A 311 3.87 -10.84 2.60
CA ASP A 311 4.83 -10.88 1.50
C ASP A 311 5.70 -9.62 1.40
N ALA A 312 6.94 -9.77 0.96
CA ALA A 312 7.86 -8.65 0.73
C ALA A 312 7.54 -7.84 -0.54
N THR A 313 6.79 -8.41 -1.48
CA THR A 313 6.52 -7.81 -2.79
C THR A 313 5.39 -8.52 -3.52
N MET A 314 4.65 -7.75 -4.32
CA MET A 314 3.91 -8.26 -5.47
C MET A 314 4.90 -8.60 -6.57
N THR A 315 4.67 -9.65 -7.35
CA THR A 315 5.54 -10.04 -8.47
C THR A 315 4.81 -9.84 -9.79
N VAL A 316 5.53 -9.42 -10.83
CA VAL A 316 4.94 -9.17 -12.16
C VAL A 316 5.89 -9.60 -13.25
N ASN A 317 5.42 -10.47 -14.14
CA ASN A 317 6.19 -10.85 -15.31
C ASN A 317 6.22 -9.69 -16.31
N SER A 318 7.40 -9.07 -16.44
CA SER A 318 7.61 -7.99 -17.39
C SER A 318 7.46 -8.42 -18.84
N ASP A 319 7.58 -9.71 -19.16
CA ASP A 319 7.35 -10.20 -20.52
C ASP A 319 5.90 -10.13 -20.95
N TRP A 320 4.97 -10.08 -19.98
CA TRP A 320 3.53 -10.02 -20.22
C TRP A 320 2.99 -8.58 -20.18
N LEU A 321 3.86 -7.58 -20.03
CA LEU A 321 3.47 -6.17 -20.05
C LEU A 321 3.63 -5.56 -21.44
N CYS A 322 2.67 -4.72 -21.83
CA CYS A 322 2.82 -3.86 -22.99
C CYS A 322 3.81 -2.72 -22.75
N TYR A 323 4.82 -2.59 -23.62
CA TYR A 323 5.72 -1.43 -23.69
C TYR A 323 6.34 -1.31 -25.08
N PRO A 324 6.97 -0.19 -25.46
CA PRO A 324 7.54 -0.04 -26.80
C PRO A 324 8.60 -1.12 -27.11
N GLY A 325 8.27 -2.06 -28.00
CA GLY A 325 9.10 -3.22 -28.33
C GLY A 325 8.59 -4.56 -27.77
N ASN A 326 7.55 -4.55 -26.93
CA ASN A 326 6.86 -5.74 -26.41
C ASN A 326 5.34 -5.52 -26.45
N LYS A 327 4.65 -6.16 -27.39
CA LYS A 327 3.22 -5.96 -27.60
C LYS A 327 2.43 -7.16 -27.11
N GLU A 328 2.11 -7.16 -25.83
CA GLU A 328 1.30 -8.19 -25.21
C GLU A 328 -0.16 -7.77 -25.01
N ILE A 329 -1.06 -8.63 -25.49
CA ILE A 329 -2.49 -8.32 -25.63
C ILE A 329 -3.39 -9.40 -25.02
N GLY A 330 -2.85 -10.39 -24.29
CA GLY A 330 -3.63 -11.49 -23.71
C GLY A 330 -4.07 -11.25 -22.27
N GLY A 331 -3.31 -10.46 -21.52
CA GLY A 331 -3.56 -10.13 -20.11
C GLY A 331 -2.59 -9.06 -19.62
N ASN A 332 -2.72 -8.65 -18.38
CA ASN A 332 -1.82 -7.70 -17.72
C ASN A 332 -1.68 -8.06 -16.24
N PRO A 333 -0.62 -8.79 -15.85
CA PRO A 333 -0.42 -9.20 -14.45
C PRO A 333 -0.31 -8.00 -13.50
N LEU A 334 0.18 -6.84 -13.94
CA LEU A 334 0.23 -5.66 -13.06
C LEU A 334 -1.17 -5.23 -12.63
N PHE A 335 -2.10 -5.04 -13.58
CA PHE A 335 -3.45 -4.61 -13.24
C PHE A 335 -4.21 -5.66 -12.42
N HIS A 336 -3.96 -6.94 -12.72
CA HIS A 336 -4.57 -8.08 -12.05
C HIS A 336 -4.06 -8.19 -10.59
N GLU A 337 -2.77 -8.40 -10.40
CA GLU A 337 -2.17 -8.62 -9.08
C GLU A 337 -2.28 -7.38 -8.19
N TRP A 338 -2.32 -6.19 -8.76
CA TRP A 338 -2.56 -4.97 -7.99
C TRP A 338 -3.98 -4.91 -7.43
N ALA A 339 -4.99 -5.44 -8.13
CA ALA A 339 -6.36 -5.51 -7.63
C ALA A 339 -6.45 -6.39 -6.37
N HIS A 340 -5.74 -7.51 -6.37
CA HIS A 340 -5.58 -8.38 -5.21
C HIS A 340 -4.73 -7.73 -4.11
N SER A 341 -3.60 -7.10 -4.45
CA SER A 341 -2.72 -6.47 -3.46
C SER A 341 -3.42 -5.31 -2.74
N MET A 342 -4.27 -4.54 -3.43
CA MET A 342 -5.12 -3.53 -2.79
C MET A 342 -6.14 -4.15 -1.84
N GLN A 343 -6.72 -5.29 -2.21
CA GLN A 343 -7.60 -6.04 -1.31
C GLN A 343 -6.82 -6.48 -0.06
N HIS A 344 -5.77 -7.28 -0.21
CA HIS A 344 -5.06 -7.92 0.90
C HIS A 344 -4.36 -6.94 1.84
N ILE A 345 -3.85 -5.82 1.32
CA ILE A 345 -3.10 -4.88 2.16
C ILE A 345 -3.97 -3.72 2.62
N ILE A 346 -4.62 -3.03 1.69
CA ILE A 346 -5.27 -1.76 1.99
C ILE A 346 -6.69 -1.94 2.50
N PHE A 347 -7.51 -2.73 1.80
CA PHE A 347 -8.90 -2.93 2.21
C PHE A 347 -8.97 -3.70 3.52
N GLU A 348 -8.05 -4.64 3.74
CA GLU A 348 -7.93 -5.31 5.04
C GLU A 348 -7.52 -4.37 6.15
N SER A 349 -6.43 -3.60 5.98
CA SER A 349 -5.94 -2.70 7.04
C SER A 349 -6.95 -1.61 7.39
N THR A 350 -7.68 -1.10 6.40
CA THR A 350 -8.69 -0.04 6.57
C THR A 350 -10.08 -0.56 6.91
N ASN A 351 -10.25 -1.89 7.01
CA ASN A 351 -11.53 -2.53 7.25
C ASN A 351 -12.63 -2.03 6.29
N ASP A 352 -12.38 -2.10 4.97
CA ASP A 352 -13.31 -1.59 3.95
C ASP A 352 -14.57 -2.47 3.85
N LEU A 353 -15.49 -2.28 4.79
CA LEU A 353 -16.75 -3.03 4.86
C LEU A 353 -17.62 -2.83 3.61
N TYR A 354 -17.47 -1.70 2.91
CA TYR A 354 -18.20 -1.51 1.67
C TYR A 354 -17.80 -2.58 0.65
N PHE A 355 -16.49 -2.85 0.52
CA PHE A 355 -15.94 -3.89 -0.34
C PHE A 355 -16.33 -5.30 0.13
N TYR A 356 -16.03 -5.63 1.40
CA TYR A 356 -16.21 -6.99 1.93
C TYR A 356 -17.67 -7.43 2.00
N GLU A 357 -18.61 -6.53 2.27
CA GLU A 357 -20.04 -6.88 2.34
C GLU A 357 -20.69 -7.05 0.96
N ARG A 358 -20.04 -6.61 -0.13
CA ARG A 358 -20.65 -6.55 -1.47
C ARG A 358 -20.03 -7.48 -2.49
N LEU A 359 -18.71 -7.64 -2.48
CA LEU A 359 -18.04 -8.50 -3.46
C LEU A 359 -18.64 -9.93 -3.54
N PRO A 360 -19.06 -10.58 -2.45
CA PRO A 360 -19.60 -11.95 -2.54
C PRO A 360 -20.84 -12.06 -3.43
N ASP A 361 -21.80 -11.14 -3.28
CA ASP A 361 -22.97 -11.12 -4.16
C ASP A 361 -22.57 -10.76 -5.61
N LEU A 362 -21.58 -9.89 -5.81
CA LEU A 362 -21.07 -9.59 -7.16
C LEU A 362 -20.45 -10.83 -7.81
N ILE A 363 -19.69 -11.63 -7.08
CA ILE A 363 -19.12 -12.89 -7.57
C ILE A 363 -20.25 -13.87 -7.92
N ASP A 364 -21.25 -14.03 -7.05
CA ASP A 364 -22.44 -14.84 -7.31
C ASP A 364 -23.21 -14.38 -8.57
N GLN A 365 -23.33 -13.06 -8.77
CA GLN A 365 -23.92 -12.48 -9.97
C GLN A 365 -23.10 -12.84 -11.22
N ALA A 366 -21.76 -12.76 -11.16
CA ALA A 366 -20.89 -13.10 -12.28
C ALA A 366 -21.08 -14.56 -12.71
N TYR A 367 -21.15 -15.49 -11.75
CA TYR A 367 -21.42 -16.90 -12.03
C TYR A 367 -22.82 -17.14 -12.58
N ARG A 368 -23.86 -16.57 -11.95
CA ARG A 368 -25.25 -16.72 -12.43
C ARG A 368 -25.46 -16.18 -13.84
N ARG A 369 -24.75 -15.11 -14.20
CA ARG A 369 -24.81 -14.46 -15.51
C ARG A 369 -23.88 -15.11 -16.55
N ASN A 370 -23.17 -16.18 -16.20
CA ASN A 370 -22.13 -16.83 -17.03
C ASN A 370 -21.08 -15.83 -17.56
N ILE A 371 -20.73 -14.83 -16.74
CA ILE A 371 -19.64 -13.90 -17.04
C ILE A 371 -18.31 -14.52 -16.62
N ALA A 372 -18.29 -15.17 -15.46
CA ALA A 372 -17.19 -16.01 -15.00
C ALA A 372 -17.65 -17.47 -14.88
N SER A 373 -16.74 -18.42 -15.09
CA SER A 373 -17.00 -19.84 -14.86
C SER A 373 -17.08 -20.12 -13.36
N ARG A 374 -18.00 -20.99 -12.92
CA ARG A 374 -18.02 -21.47 -11.52
C ARG A 374 -16.78 -22.27 -11.10
N GLN A 375 -15.93 -22.67 -12.06
CA GLN A 375 -14.64 -23.30 -11.79
C GLN A 375 -13.52 -22.29 -11.53
N MET A 376 -13.76 -21.00 -11.83
CA MET A 376 -12.83 -19.93 -11.51
C MET A 376 -12.85 -19.72 -9.99
N PRO A 377 -11.69 -19.57 -9.35
CA PRO A 377 -11.67 -19.22 -7.94
C PRO A 377 -12.38 -17.89 -7.68
N ALA A 378 -13.07 -17.80 -6.56
CA ALA A 378 -13.90 -16.63 -6.27
C ALA A 378 -13.10 -15.32 -6.21
N GLY A 379 -11.90 -15.35 -5.61
CA GLY A 379 -11.00 -14.19 -5.57
C GLY A 379 -10.63 -13.65 -6.96
N GLU A 380 -10.42 -14.54 -7.93
CA GLU A 380 -9.99 -14.19 -9.29
C GLU A 380 -11.02 -13.32 -10.02
N VAL A 381 -12.32 -13.53 -9.75
CA VAL A 381 -13.40 -12.83 -10.44
C VAL A 381 -13.29 -11.31 -10.28
N TRP A 382 -12.82 -10.84 -9.13
CA TRP A 382 -12.54 -9.42 -8.89
C TRP A 382 -11.37 -8.94 -9.74
N ALA A 383 -10.23 -9.61 -9.65
CA ALA A 383 -9.02 -9.19 -10.32
C ALA A 383 -9.15 -9.25 -11.85
N ILE A 384 -9.79 -10.27 -12.42
CA ILE A 384 -10.03 -10.33 -13.87
C ILE A 384 -10.97 -9.21 -14.36
N ALA A 385 -11.90 -8.76 -13.52
CA ALA A 385 -12.82 -7.68 -13.83
C ALA A 385 -12.10 -6.33 -13.84
N VAL A 386 -11.25 -6.08 -12.83
CA VAL A 386 -10.39 -4.88 -12.77
C VAL A 386 -9.39 -4.86 -13.92
N GLU A 387 -8.69 -5.97 -14.16
CA GLU A 387 -7.73 -6.10 -15.26
C GLU A 387 -8.37 -5.75 -16.61
N GLY A 388 -9.52 -6.36 -16.92
CA GLY A 388 -10.24 -6.11 -18.16
C GLY A 388 -10.77 -4.67 -18.26
N TYR A 389 -11.21 -4.08 -17.14
CA TYR A 389 -11.62 -2.68 -17.07
C TYR A 389 -10.47 -1.69 -17.34
N MET A 390 -9.26 -1.99 -16.84
CA MET A 390 -8.07 -1.15 -17.01
C MET A 390 -7.52 -1.23 -18.43
N MET A 391 -7.48 -2.44 -18.99
CA MET A 391 -6.97 -2.68 -20.34
C MET A 391 -7.93 -2.14 -21.40
N ASP A 392 -9.25 -2.29 -21.20
CA ASP A 392 -10.31 -1.89 -22.12
C ASP A 392 -10.07 -2.32 -23.58
N GLY A 393 -9.53 -3.53 -23.75
CA GLY A 393 -9.01 -4.00 -25.04
C GLY A 393 -10.05 -4.66 -25.95
N GLY A 394 -11.21 -5.03 -25.42
CA GLY A 394 -12.25 -5.77 -26.13
C GLY A 394 -11.94 -7.27 -26.26
N LYS A 395 -12.79 -8.01 -26.98
CA LYS A 395 -12.74 -9.48 -27.12
C LYS A 395 -11.43 -10.07 -27.64
N ARG A 396 -10.57 -9.23 -28.22
CA ARG A 396 -9.23 -9.65 -28.63
C ARG A 396 -8.35 -10.05 -27.43
N PHE A 397 -8.64 -9.51 -26.24
CA PHE A 397 -7.81 -9.67 -25.05
C PHE A 397 -8.40 -10.69 -24.08
N LYS A 398 -9.71 -10.60 -23.79
CA LYS A 398 -10.39 -11.49 -22.85
C LYS A 398 -11.76 -11.90 -23.37
N ASP A 399 -12.24 -13.08 -22.99
CA ASP A 399 -13.58 -13.53 -23.36
C ASP A 399 -14.67 -12.85 -22.50
N SER A 400 -14.38 -12.64 -21.21
CA SER A 400 -15.23 -11.93 -20.25
C SER A 400 -14.56 -10.66 -19.73
N TYR A 401 -15.38 -9.73 -19.21
CA TYR A 401 -14.95 -8.42 -18.69
C TYR A 401 -13.98 -7.63 -19.58
N HIS A 402 -14.04 -7.85 -20.88
CA HIS A 402 -12.99 -7.41 -21.81
C HIS A 402 -13.01 -5.91 -22.15
N SER A 403 -14.05 -5.18 -21.74
CA SER A 403 -14.12 -3.74 -21.92
C SER A 403 -15.00 -3.08 -20.86
N ARG A 404 -14.81 -1.78 -20.67
CA ARG A 404 -15.61 -0.95 -19.77
C ARG A 404 -17.09 -1.00 -20.12
N GLU A 405 -17.41 -0.90 -21.41
CA GLU A 405 -18.79 -0.99 -21.91
C GLU A 405 -19.39 -2.38 -21.72
N TYR A 406 -18.61 -3.45 -21.89
CA TYR A 406 -19.08 -4.79 -21.57
C TYR A 406 -19.44 -4.92 -20.10
N ILE A 407 -18.54 -4.50 -19.20
CA ILE A 407 -18.74 -4.59 -17.74
C ILE A 407 -19.97 -3.76 -17.35
N LYS A 408 -20.06 -2.51 -17.80
CA LYS A 408 -21.19 -1.61 -17.55
C LYS A 408 -22.54 -2.20 -17.98
N LYS A 409 -22.57 -2.92 -19.10
CA LYS A 409 -23.81 -3.51 -19.66
C LYS A 409 -24.16 -4.85 -19.04
N LYS A 410 -23.18 -5.71 -18.77
CA LYS A 410 -23.38 -7.11 -18.34
C LYS A 410 -23.34 -7.27 -16.83
N HIS A 411 -22.62 -6.40 -16.14
CA HIS A 411 -22.47 -6.42 -14.69
C HIS A 411 -22.34 -4.99 -14.13
N PRO A 412 -23.41 -4.16 -14.25
CA PRO A 412 -23.38 -2.76 -13.81
C PRO A 412 -23.02 -2.59 -12.33
N GLU A 413 -23.33 -3.56 -11.48
CA GLU A 413 -23.01 -3.57 -10.05
C GLU A 413 -21.50 -3.72 -9.82
N MET A 414 -20.84 -4.65 -10.54
CA MET A 414 -19.38 -4.77 -10.57
C MET A 414 -18.73 -3.53 -11.20
N TYR A 415 -19.33 -2.95 -12.24
CA TYR A 415 -18.85 -1.68 -12.80
C TYR A 415 -18.84 -0.58 -11.74
N GLN A 416 -19.91 -0.44 -10.96
CA GLN A 416 -19.99 0.53 -9.87
C GLN A 416 -18.92 0.29 -8.81
N MET A 417 -18.74 -0.98 -8.40
CA MET A 417 -17.67 -1.37 -7.48
C MET A 417 -16.29 -0.96 -7.99
N ILE A 418 -15.96 -1.30 -9.24
CA ILE A 418 -14.67 -0.93 -9.85
C ILE A 418 -14.49 0.60 -9.88
N THR A 419 -15.49 1.35 -10.33
CA THR A 419 -15.39 2.82 -10.47
C THR A 419 -15.29 3.58 -9.15
N ARG A 420 -15.57 2.93 -8.01
CA ARG A 420 -15.33 3.50 -6.68
C ARG A 420 -13.85 3.60 -6.35
N TYR A 421 -13.04 2.65 -6.82
CA TYR A 421 -11.62 2.54 -6.47
C TYR A 421 -10.69 2.97 -7.61
N PHE A 422 -11.19 2.99 -8.85
CA PHE A 422 -10.37 3.06 -10.04
C PHE A 422 -10.84 4.13 -11.04
N PRO A 423 -9.92 4.65 -11.89
CA PRO A 423 -10.21 5.77 -12.79
C PRO A 423 -11.27 5.47 -13.84
N THR A 424 -12.19 6.42 -14.00
CA THR A 424 -13.26 6.40 -15.01
C THR A 424 -12.83 6.95 -16.37
N THR A 425 -11.73 7.71 -16.42
CA THR A 425 -11.12 8.15 -17.67
C THR A 425 -10.57 6.96 -18.45
N PRO A 426 -10.56 6.97 -19.80
CA PRO A 426 -9.99 5.86 -20.57
C PRO A 426 -8.48 5.72 -20.37
N SER A 427 -7.98 4.48 -20.36
CA SER A 427 -6.54 4.22 -20.39
C SER A 427 -6.00 4.39 -21.82
N ASN A 428 -4.71 4.70 -21.93
CA ASN A 428 -3.96 4.62 -23.18
C ASN A 428 -3.19 3.29 -23.30
N TYR A 429 -3.70 2.22 -22.68
CA TYR A 429 -3.02 0.92 -22.61
C TYR A 429 -2.65 0.38 -24.00
N CYS A 430 -1.39 -0.03 -24.17
CA CYS A 430 -0.79 -0.48 -25.44
C CYS A 430 -0.94 0.48 -26.64
N ARG A 431 -1.20 1.78 -26.42
CA ARG A 431 -1.27 2.81 -27.49
C ARG A 431 0.02 3.63 -27.47
N PHE A 432 1.05 3.12 -28.14
CA PHE A 432 2.37 3.75 -28.30
C PHE A 432 2.76 3.90 -29.76
#